data_AF-A0A3M1B494-F1
#
_entry.id   AF-A0A3M1B494-F1
#
_cell.length_a   1.000
_cell.length_b   1.000
_cell.length_c   1.000
_cell.angle_alpha   90.00
_cell.angle_beta   90.00
_cell.angle_gamma   90.00
#
_symmetry.space_group_name_H-M   'P 1'
#
loop_
_entity.id
_entity.type
_entity.pdbx_description
1 polymer ?
#
loop_
_entity_poly.entity_id
_entity_poly.type
_entity_poly.pdbx_seq_one_letter_code
_entity_poly.pdbx_strand_id
1 'polypeptide(L)'
;MRRDDAIDRLIAWYARNHRDLPWRRTEDPYAIWISEVMLQQTRVETVRPYYRAFLARFPTVMALAAASEEAVLKAWEGLGYYSRARNLRRAAQRIVAEHGGRLPSDPAVLRRLPGFGPYTTAAVASLAFGVDRAAVDGNVRRVIARLYAIEQDPRKIPRRIEAYATALLPPGRGGIFNAAMMELGALLCTPRRPQCGRCPLAARCQARRQGDPTRYPVRERRPQRPHRRYVAGVVAREGRLLVGRRPSEGLLGGLWEFPAMELSPEEAVSAVACERGVQEATGVAVRALSPFPEIRHAFTHFSMTLFPFRCVWEGGEGEAGRYQVLCWADPTKLEALPFTRVSRRLFDLLTPLPLETPDLFPRNP
;
A
#
# COMPACT_ATOMS: atom_id res chain seq x y z
N MET A 1 37.54 -11.81 14.47
CA MET A 1 36.88 -10.48 14.41
C MET A 1 35.66 -10.51 15.33
N ARG A 2 35.66 -9.75 16.44
CA ARG A 2 34.59 -9.77 17.46
C ARG A 2 33.27 -9.22 16.88
N ARG A 3 32.14 -9.54 17.51
CA ARG A 3 30.79 -9.12 17.08
C ARG A 3 30.70 -7.60 16.87
N ASP A 4 31.31 -6.85 17.78
CA ASP A 4 31.17 -5.41 17.91
C ASP A 4 31.77 -4.66 16.70
N ASP A 5 32.97 -5.07 16.27
CA ASP A 5 33.71 -4.42 15.18
C ASP A 5 32.99 -4.42 13.81
N ALA A 6 32.18 -5.44 13.49
CA ALA A 6 31.40 -5.43 12.24
C ALA A 6 30.19 -4.50 12.28
N ILE A 7 29.54 -4.40 13.43
CA ILE A 7 28.35 -3.57 13.59
C ILE A 7 28.76 -2.10 13.75
N ASP A 8 29.88 -1.83 14.40
CA ASP A 8 30.47 -0.49 14.44
C ASP A 8 30.83 0.01 13.04
N ARG A 9 31.44 -0.85 12.19
CA ARG A 9 31.66 -0.50 10.79
C ARG A 9 30.37 -0.21 10.01
N LEU A 10 29.30 -0.97 10.26
CA LEU A 10 28.01 -0.74 9.63
C LEU A 10 27.44 0.63 10.05
N ILE A 11 27.49 0.96 11.34
CA ILE A 11 26.97 2.23 11.85
C ILE A 11 27.84 3.40 11.37
N ALA A 12 29.17 3.26 11.39
CA ALA A 12 30.10 4.26 10.85
C ALA A 12 29.95 4.44 9.32
N TRP A 13 29.60 3.38 8.59
CA TRP A 13 29.23 3.49 7.19
C TRP A 13 27.91 4.26 7.02
N TYR A 14 26.88 3.94 7.80
CA TYR A 14 25.59 4.62 7.74
C TYR A 14 25.72 6.12 8.04
N ALA A 15 26.47 6.51 9.07
CA ALA A 15 26.72 7.91 9.42
C ALA A 15 27.22 8.74 8.22
N ARG A 16 28.03 8.14 7.34
CA ARG A 16 28.62 8.81 6.16
C ARG A 16 27.82 8.64 4.86
N ASN A 17 26.92 7.67 4.78
CA ASN A 17 26.31 7.24 3.51
C ASN A 17 24.78 7.22 3.50
N HIS A 18 24.12 7.52 4.63
CA HIS A 18 22.67 7.52 4.69
C HIS A 18 22.08 8.58 3.76
N ARG A 19 21.02 8.21 3.06
CA ARG A 19 20.25 9.17 2.27
C ARG A 19 19.57 10.17 3.18
N ASP A 20 19.54 11.40 2.72
CA ASP A 20 18.74 12.47 3.29
C ASP A 20 17.26 12.29 2.92
N LEU A 21 16.45 11.93 3.93
CA LEU A 21 15.03 11.60 3.80
C LEU A 21 14.22 12.49 4.76
N PRO A 22 13.04 13.02 4.38
CA PRO A 22 12.27 13.92 5.23
C PRO A 22 11.99 13.36 6.64
N TRP A 23 11.65 12.08 6.73
CA TRP A 23 11.36 11.38 7.99
C TRP A 23 12.61 11.02 8.83
N ARG A 24 13.82 11.35 8.36
CA ARG A 24 15.06 11.25 9.15
C ARG A 24 15.48 12.58 9.77
N ARG A 25 14.79 13.68 9.44
CA ARG A 25 15.07 15.03 9.94
C ARG A 25 14.18 15.41 11.12
N THR A 26 13.50 14.43 11.71
CA THR A 26 12.54 14.62 12.80
C THR A 26 12.71 13.51 13.82
N GLU A 27 12.48 13.86 15.08
CA GLU A 27 12.38 12.91 16.20
C GLU A 27 10.92 12.68 16.60
N ASP A 28 9.96 13.31 15.93
CA ASP A 28 8.53 13.14 16.22
C ASP A 28 8.08 11.68 15.96
N PRO A 29 7.64 10.94 16.99
CA PRO A 29 7.17 9.57 16.84
C PRO A 29 6.00 9.44 15.87
N TYR A 30 5.12 10.45 15.77
CA TYR A 30 4.01 10.43 14.83
C TYR A 30 4.51 10.49 13.39
N ALA A 31 5.35 11.48 13.07
CA ALA A 31 5.96 11.62 11.76
C ALA A 31 6.79 10.38 11.35
N ILE A 32 7.54 9.77 12.28
CA ILE A 32 8.28 8.52 12.04
C ILE A 32 7.29 7.39 11.73
N TRP A 33 6.27 7.19 12.56
CA TRP A 33 5.26 6.15 12.36
C TRP A 33 4.56 6.26 11.00
N ILE A 34 4.17 7.46 10.57
CA ILE A 34 3.56 7.68 9.24
C ILE A 34 4.50 7.23 8.12
N SER A 35 5.79 7.60 8.18
CA SER A 35 6.74 7.16 7.16
C SER A 35 6.92 5.64 7.13
N GLU A 36 7.00 5.00 8.31
CA GLU A 36 7.21 3.57 8.42
C GLU A 36 6.03 2.78 7.86
N VAL A 37 4.80 3.27 8.01
CA VAL A 37 3.63 2.65 7.39
C VAL A 37 3.61 2.90 5.88
N MET A 38 3.93 4.12 5.42
CA MET A 38 3.97 4.41 3.98
C MET A 38 5.03 3.59 3.23
N LEU A 39 6.20 3.36 3.83
CA LEU A 39 7.31 2.62 3.23
C LEU A 39 7.06 1.10 3.12
N GLN A 40 5.99 0.58 3.72
CA GLN A 40 5.63 -0.83 3.60
C GLN A 40 5.26 -1.18 2.15
N GLN A 41 6.15 -1.89 1.46
CA GLN A 41 5.96 -2.29 0.06
C GLN A 41 5.80 -1.12 -0.92
N THR A 42 6.28 0.08 -0.55
CA THR A 42 6.29 1.26 -1.42
C THR A 42 7.71 1.82 -1.47
N ARG A 43 8.13 2.31 -2.64
CA ARG A 43 9.48 2.87 -2.83
C ARG A 43 9.61 4.24 -2.18
N VAL A 44 10.82 4.58 -1.73
CA VAL A 44 11.14 5.86 -1.08
C VAL A 44 10.74 7.03 -1.96
N GLU A 45 11.05 6.97 -3.26
CA GLU A 45 10.80 8.03 -4.22
C GLU A 45 9.31 8.31 -4.38
N THR A 46 8.48 7.26 -4.34
CA THR A 46 7.02 7.37 -4.35
C THR A 46 6.51 7.96 -3.04
N VAL A 47 7.07 7.58 -1.88
CA VAL A 47 6.57 8.02 -0.56
C VAL A 47 6.84 9.49 -0.28
N ARG A 48 7.97 10.06 -0.74
CA ARG A 48 8.37 11.45 -0.42
C ARG A 48 7.26 12.51 -0.60
N PRO A 49 6.60 12.63 -1.77
CA PRO A 49 5.54 13.63 -1.93
C PRO A 49 4.31 13.35 -1.05
N TYR A 50 3.91 12.08 -0.91
CA TYR A 50 2.77 11.70 -0.07
C TYR A 50 3.01 11.98 1.40
N TYR A 51 4.19 11.69 1.91
CA TYR A 51 4.57 11.95 3.29
C TYR A 51 4.41 13.44 3.65
N ARG A 52 4.93 14.32 2.79
CA ARG A 52 4.85 15.77 2.99
C ARG A 52 3.40 16.25 2.96
N ALA A 53 2.63 15.86 1.94
CA ALA A 53 1.23 16.26 1.81
C ALA A 53 0.36 15.71 2.96
N PHE A 54 0.63 14.48 3.40
CA PHE A 54 -0.12 13.82 4.47
C PHE A 54 0.12 14.51 5.81
N LEU A 55 1.37 14.83 6.16
CA LEU A 55 1.66 15.57 7.39
C LEU A 55 1.20 17.03 7.34
N ALA A 56 1.20 17.67 6.16
CA ALA A 56 0.60 19.00 6.02
C ALA A 56 -0.91 18.98 6.31
N ARG A 57 -1.60 17.93 5.84
CA ARG A 57 -3.06 17.78 6.03
C ARG A 57 -3.43 17.25 7.43
N PHE A 58 -2.63 16.34 7.96
CA PHE A 58 -2.82 15.70 9.26
C PHE A 58 -1.54 15.89 10.08
N PRO A 59 -1.33 17.07 10.69
CA PRO A 59 -0.05 17.39 11.34
C PRO A 59 0.16 16.65 12.67
N THR A 60 -0.89 16.10 13.26
CA THR A 60 -0.82 15.43 14.57
C THR A 60 -1.63 14.14 14.59
N VAL A 61 -1.36 13.29 15.59
CA VAL A 61 -2.19 12.10 15.87
C VAL A 61 -3.66 12.49 16.06
N MET A 62 -3.93 13.61 16.74
CA MET A 62 -5.29 14.12 16.96
C MET A 62 -5.97 14.53 15.66
N ALA A 63 -5.26 15.23 14.77
CA ALA A 63 -5.79 15.61 13.46
C ALA A 63 -6.14 14.37 12.61
N LEU A 64 -5.27 13.35 12.62
CA LEU A 64 -5.53 12.09 11.93
C LEU A 64 -6.70 11.31 12.54
N ALA A 65 -6.83 11.29 13.87
CA ALA A 65 -7.91 10.62 14.57
C ALA A 65 -9.28 11.26 14.30
N ALA A 66 -9.33 12.59 14.22
CA ALA A 66 -10.53 13.37 13.95
C ALA A 66 -10.95 13.35 12.48
N ALA A 67 -10.03 13.10 11.54
CA ALA A 67 -10.32 13.05 10.12
C ALA A 67 -11.36 11.97 9.76
N SER A 68 -12.14 12.19 8.70
CA SER A 68 -13.02 11.16 8.15
C SER A 68 -12.19 10.05 7.48
N GLU A 69 -12.74 8.83 7.40
CA GLU A 69 -12.07 7.73 6.67
C GLU A 69 -11.82 8.12 5.20
N GLU A 70 -12.80 8.77 4.57
CA GLU A 70 -12.70 9.23 3.19
C GLU A 70 -11.56 10.24 2.97
N ALA A 71 -11.40 11.21 3.87
CA ALA A 71 -10.31 12.19 3.80
C ALA A 71 -8.93 11.51 3.88
N VAL A 72 -8.79 10.51 4.75
CA VAL A 72 -7.55 9.74 4.91
C VAL A 72 -7.29 8.85 3.69
N LEU A 73 -8.32 8.18 3.16
CA LEU A 73 -8.21 7.39 1.93
C LEU A 73 -7.84 8.25 0.73
N LYS A 74 -8.37 9.47 0.64
CA LYS A 74 -8.03 10.42 -0.42
C LYS A 74 -6.58 10.89 -0.33
N ALA A 75 -6.08 11.19 0.86
CA ALA A 75 -4.66 11.51 1.05
C ALA A 75 -3.72 10.31 0.77
N TRP A 76 -4.25 9.08 0.78
CA TRP A 76 -3.53 7.84 0.51
C TRP A 76 -3.70 7.34 -0.94
N GLU A 77 -4.55 7.97 -1.74
CA GLU A 77 -4.93 7.54 -3.08
C GLU A 77 -3.69 7.39 -3.97
N GLY A 78 -3.46 6.17 -4.49
CA GLY A 78 -2.30 5.86 -5.33
C GLY A 78 -1.14 5.15 -4.63
N LEU A 79 -1.05 5.19 -3.29
CA LEU A 79 -0.02 4.44 -2.54
C LEU A 79 -0.28 2.92 -2.48
N GLY A 80 -1.53 2.51 -2.71
CA GLY A 80 -1.98 1.12 -2.60
C GLY A 80 -2.00 0.59 -1.17
N TYR A 81 -2.48 -0.64 -1.00
CA TYR A 81 -2.64 -1.29 0.31
C TYR A 81 -3.43 -0.41 1.32
N TYR A 82 -4.64 -0.02 0.94
CA TYR A 82 -5.48 0.95 1.67
C TYR A 82 -5.88 0.52 3.09
N SER A 83 -5.77 -0.77 3.43
CA SER A 83 -5.90 -1.22 4.82
C SER A 83 -4.88 -0.55 5.75
N ARG A 84 -3.71 -0.13 5.23
CA ARG A 84 -2.73 0.65 5.98
C ARG A 84 -3.28 2.01 6.42
N ALA A 85 -3.91 2.74 5.51
CA ALA A 85 -4.52 4.05 5.79
C ALA A 85 -5.64 3.94 6.83
N ARG A 86 -6.51 2.94 6.69
CA ARG A 86 -7.58 2.66 7.67
C ARG A 86 -7.01 2.29 9.03
N ASN A 87 -6.02 1.41 9.08
CA ASN A 87 -5.38 1.03 10.34
C ASN A 87 -4.62 2.19 11.00
N LEU A 88 -3.99 3.08 10.22
CA LEU A 88 -3.39 4.32 10.74
C LEU A 88 -4.43 5.16 11.45
N ARG A 89 -5.57 5.43 10.81
CA ARG A 89 -6.67 6.20 11.41
C ARG A 89 -7.21 5.53 12.67
N ARG A 90 -7.52 4.23 12.61
CA ARG A 90 -8.03 3.45 13.77
C ARG A 90 -7.03 3.45 14.93
N ALA A 91 -5.73 3.31 14.64
CA ALA A 91 -4.69 3.41 15.65
C ALA A 91 -4.59 4.82 16.24
N ALA A 92 -4.66 5.87 15.41
CA ALA A 92 -4.66 7.24 15.88
C ALA A 92 -5.84 7.52 16.83
N GLN A 93 -7.04 7.05 16.48
CA GLN A 93 -8.22 7.12 17.35
C GLN A 93 -8.00 6.43 18.70
N ARG A 94 -7.43 5.21 18.66
CA ARG A 94 -7.11 4.46 19.87
C ARG A 94 -6.04 5.17 20.73
N ILE A 95 -5.02 5.75 20.11
CA ILE A 95 -3.99 6.53 20.80
C ILE A 95 -4.59 7.78 21.47
N VAL A 96 -5.53 8.47 20.81
CA VAL A 96 -6.23 9.61 21.42
C VAL A 96 -7.07 9.16 22.61
N ALA A 97 -7.87 8.09 22.45
CA ALA A 97 -8.77 7.60 23.48
C ALA A 97 -8.06 7.00 24.69
N GLU A 98 -7.03 6.17 24.49
CA GLU A 98 -6.39 5.38 25.54
C GLU A 98 -5.08 6.01 26.07
N HIS A 99 -4.48 6.93 25.32
CA HIS A 99 -3.13 7.45 25.60
C HIS A 99 -3.01 8.98 25.48
N GLY A 100 -4.14 9.70 25.45
CA GLY A 100 -4.16 11.17 25.44
C GLY A 100 -3.47 11.80 24.23
N GLY A 101 -3.46 11.10 23.09
CA GLY A 101 -2.83 11.56 21.86
C GLY A 101 -1.31 11.36 21.79
N ARG A 102 -0.71 10.75 22.81
CA ARG A 102 0.73 10.44 22.84
C ARG A 102 0.98 9.02 22.37
N LEU A 103 1.82 8.87 21.34
CA LEU A 103 2.21 7.54 20.86
C LEU A 103 2.97 6.77 21.95
N PRO A 104 2.54 5.56 22.36
CA PRO A 104 3.19 4.82 23.44
C PRO A 104 4.63 4.41 23.08
N SER A 105 5.54 4.50 24.05
CA SER A 105 6.93 4.04 23.88
C SER A 105 7.10 2.53 24.10
N ASP A 106 6.21 1.90 24.88
CA ASP A 106 6.25 0.46 25.17
C ASP A 106 5.88 -0.37 23.91
N PRO A 107 6.80 -1.21 23.39
CA PRO A 107 6.51 -2.10 22.27
C PRO A 107 5.31 -3.03 22.49
N ALA A 108 5.05 -3.47 23.73
CA ALA A 108 3.92 -4.34 24.03
C ALA A 108 2.59 -3.60 23.88
N VAL A 109 2.54 -2.31 24.22
CA VAL A 109 1.38 -1.44 23.98
C VAL A 109 1.22 -1.16 22.49
N LEU A 110 2.30 -0.74 21.82
CA LEU A 110 2.30 -0.49 20.38
C LEU A 110 1.77 -1.70 19.58
N ARG A 111 2.18 -2.91 19.95
CA ARG A 111 1.78 -4.15 19.27
C ARG A 111 0.27 -4.40 19.27
N ARG A 112 -0.48 -3.82 20.22
CA ARG A 112 -1.95 -3.94 20.32
C ARG A 112 -2.70 -2.94 19.45
N LEU A 113 -2.02 -1.93 18.90
CA LEU A 113 -2.63 -0.93 18.04
C LEU A 113 -2.91 -1.50 16.62
N PRO A 114 -4.02 -1.11 15.97
CA PRO A 114 -4.29 -1.48 14.59
C PRO A 114 -3.12 -1.19 13.63
N GLY A 115 -2.73 -2.16 12.81
CA GLY A 115 -1.64 -2.01 11.84
C GLY A 115 -0.22 -2.09 12.42
N PHE A 116 -0.06 -2.20 13.75
CA PHE A 116 1.25 -2.43 14.36
C PHE A 116 1.66 -3.90 14.29
N GLY A 117 2.17 -4.30 13.11
CA GLY A 117 2.86 -5.56 12.86
C GLY A 117 4.14 -5.74 13.69
N PRO A 118 4.80 -6.93 13.67
CA PRO A 118 6.11 -7.10 14.29
C PRO A 118 7.12 -6.07 13.79
N TYR A 119 7.13 -5.83 12.47
CA TYR A 119 7.97 -4.81 11.83
C TYR A 119 7.64 -3.41 12.33
N THR A 120 6.40 -2.92 12.17
CA THR A 120 6.03 -1.54 12.56
C THR A 120 6.31 -1.27 14.03
N THR A 121 6.03 -2.25 14.90
CA THR A 121 6.29 -2.16 16.34
C THR A 121 7.79 -1.97 16.59
N ALA A 122 8.63 -2.82 16.02
CA ALA A 122 10.08 -2.73 16.21
C ALA A 122 10.66 -1.46 15.57
N ALA A 123 10.22 -1.09 14.38
CA ALA A 123 10.68 0.09 13.66
C ALA A 123 10.36 1.37 14.45
N VAL A 124 9.11 1.57 14.84
CA VAL A 124 8.69 2.76 15.60
C VAL A 124 9.35 2.78 16.99
N ALA A 125 9.30 1.66 17.73
CA ALA A 125 9.90 1.60 19.06
C ALA A 125 11.40 1.91 19.06
N SER A 126 12.13 1.41 18.07
CA SER A 126 13.58 1.64 17.97
C SER A 126 13.94 3.02 17.43
N LEU A 127 13.27 3.48 16.38
CA LEU A 127 13.60 4.75 15.71
C LEU A 127 13.14 5.96 16.50
N ALA A 128 11.96 5.90 17.13
CA ALA A 128 11.39 7.04 17.85
C ALA A 128 11.69 7.01 19.35
N PHE A 129 11.88 5.82 19.95
CA PHE A 129 12.03 5.68 21.41
C PHE A 129 13.32 4.96 21.84
N GLY A 130 14.23 4.69 20.90
CA GLY A 130 15.53 4.09 21.21
C GLY A 130 15.49 2.64 21.69
N VAL A 131 14.35 1.95 21.61
CA VAL A 131 14.21 0.58 22.10
C VAL A 131 15.06 -0.40 21.28
N ASP A 132 15.80 -1.26 21.98
CA ASP A 132 16.63 -2.31 21.41
C ASP A 132 15.81 -3.48 20.86
N ARG A 133 15.13 -3.25 19.74
CA ARG A 133 14.35 -4.27 19.04
C ARG A 133 14.66 -4.27 17.56
N ALA A 134 15.05 -5.42 17.01
CA ALA A 134 15.40 -5.52 15.60
C ALA A 134 14.17 -5.37 14.69
N ALA A 135 14.22 -4.43 13.75
CA ALA A 135 13.18 -4.20 12.76
C ALA A 135 13.51 -4.93 11.45
N VAL A 136 12.74 -5.97 11.12
CA VAL A 136 13.03 -6.83 9.95
C VAL A 136 12.05 -6.57 8.80
N ASP A 137 12.43 -5.69 7.88
CA ASP A 137 11.74 -5.48 6.61
C ASP A 137 12.22 -6.45 5.51
N GLY A 138 11.81 -6.21 4.26
CA GLY A 138 12.29 -7.00 3.11
C GLY A 138 13.78 -6.82 2.81
N ASN A 139 14.37 -5.68 3.17
CA ASN A 139 15.79 -5.39 2.99
C ASN A 139 16.64 -6.11 4.03
N VAL A 140 16.32 -5.93 5.31
CA VAL A 140 16.97 -6.60 6.44
C VAL A 140 16.85 -8.12 6.29
N ARG A 141 15.67 -8.64 5.93
CA ARG A 141 15.49 -10.08 5.67
C ARG A 141 16.47 -10.61 4.62
N ARG A 142 16.69 -9.88 3.53
CA ARG A 142 17.65 -10.26 2.48
C ARG A 142 19.09 -10.18 2.97
N VAL A 143 19.43 -9.12 3.70
CA VAL A 143 20.77 -8.95 4.30
C VAL A 143 21.07 -10.13 5.23
N ILE A 144 20.17 -10.44 6.17
CA ILE A 144 20.30 -11.56 7.10
C ILE A 144 20.42 -12.90 6.36
N ALA A 145 19.54 -13.15 5.38
CA ALA A 145 19.59 -14.38 4.59
C ALA A 145 20.94 -14.58 3.89
N ARG A 146 21.57 -13.51 3.40
CA ARG A 146 22.91 -13.55 2.79
C ARG A 146 24.03 -13.68 3.82
N LEU A 147 23.94 -12.93 4.93
CA LEU A 147 24.96 -12.96 5.98
C LEU A 147 25.15 -14.37 6.53
N TYR A 148 24.06 -15.11 6.70
CA TYR A 148 24.03 -16.46 7.27
C TYR A 148 23.76 -17.57 6.25
N ALA A 149 23.83 -17.28 4.95
CA ALA A 149 23.59 -18.24 3.85
C ALA A 149 22.36 -19.15 4.08
N ILE A 150 21.22 -18.54 4.42
CA ILE A 150 20.02 -19.25 4.85
C ILE A 150 19.33 -19.94 3.66
N GLU A 151 19.34 -21.26 3.62
CA GLU A 151 18.81 -22.07 2.51
C GLU A 151 17.28 -22.25 2.50
N GLN A 152 16.58 -21.77 3.53
CA GLN A 152 15.11 -21.79 3.62
C GLN A 152 14.54 -20.45 3.18
N ASP A 153 13.31 -20.42 2.62
CA ASP A 153 12.63 -19.15 2.35
C ASP A 153 12.47 -18.38 3.68
N PRO A 154 13.10 -17.21 3.84
CA PRO A 154 13.08 -16.47 5.10
C PRO A 154 11.69 -15.95 5.48
N ARG A 155 10.70 -16.04 4.60
CA ARG A 155 9.28 -15.76 4.90
C ARG A 155 8.61 -16.87 5.70
N LYS A 156 9.10 -18.11 5.61
CA LYS A 156 8.59 -19.28 6.34
C LYS A 156 9.19 -19.40 7.75
N ILE A 157 10.31 -18.75 7.99
CA ILE A 157 11.04 -18.76 9.27
C ILE A 157 11.22 -17.36 9.88
N PRO A 158 10.19 -16.51 9.94
CA PRO A 158 10.32 -15.11 10.32
C PRO A 158 10.94 -14.93 11.71
N ARG A 159 10.59 -15.80 12.68
CA ARG A 159 11.16 -15.79 14.04
C ARG A 159 12.66 -16.04 14.06
N ARG A 160 13.16 -16.95 13.20
CA ARG A 160 14.59 -17.25 13.10
C ARG A 160 15.35 -16.08 12.47
N ILE A 161 14.77 -15.41 11.47
CA ILE A 161 15.35 -14.20 10.89
C ILE A 161 15.43 -13.07 11.91
N GLU A 162 14.36 -12.89 12.70
CA GLU A 162 14.34 -11.91 13.79
C GLU A 162 15.41 -12.23 14.84
N ALA A 163 15.55 -13.49 15.26
CA ALA A 163 16.61 -13.91 16.19
C ALA A 163 18.02 -13.58 15.67
N TYR A 164 18.30 -13.83 14.37
CA TYR A 164 19.58 -13.44 13.78
C TYR A 164 19.80 -11.93 13.77
N ALA A 165 18.76 -11.14 13.49
CA ALA A 165 18.87 -9.68 13.52
C ALA A 165 19.08 -9.15 14.95
N THR A 166 18.35 -9.68 15.93
CA THR A 166 18.51 -9.36 17.36
C THR A 166 19.90 -9.74 17.87
N ALA A 167 20.44 -10.88 17.44
CA ALA A 167 21.80 -11.29 17.77
C ALA A 167 22.90 -10.41 17.15
N LEU A 168 22.57 -9.45 16.26
CA LEU A 168 23.49 -8.44 15.75
C LEU A 168 23.25 -7.06 16.36
N LEU A 169 22.11 -6.85 17.02
CA LEU A 169 21.73 -5.56 17.59
C LEU A 169 22.66 -5.21 18.77
N PRO A 170 23.34 -4.04 18.75
CA PRO A 170 24.13 -3.57 19.88
C PRO A 170 23.23 -2.89 20.92
N PRO A 171 23.42 -3.14 22.23
CA PRO A 171 22.65 -2.48 23.28
C PRO A 171 22.73 -0.94 23.20
N GLY A 172 21.62 -0.27 23.49
CA GLY A 172 21.45 1.19 23.45
C GLY A 172 21.46 1.80 22.05
N ARG A 173 21.45 0.98 20.98
CA ARG A 173 21.68 1.44 19.60
C ARG A 173 20.67 0.86 18.61
N GLY A 174 19.52 0.37 19.09
CA GLY A 174 18.46 -0.21 18.26
C GLY A 174 18.05 0.66 17.05
N GLY A 175 17.78 1.95 17.27
CA GLY A 175 17.35 2.85 16.20
C GLY A 175 18.37 2.99 15.07
N ILE A 176 19.62 3.36 15.41
CA ILE A 176 20.69 3.54 14.43
C ILE A 176 21.06 2.22 13.73
N PHE A 177 21.05 1.10 14.46
CA PHE A 177 21.29 -0.22 13.90
C PHE A 177 20.23 -0.59 12.86
N ASN A 178 18.95 -0.42 13.18
CA ASN A 178 17.85 -0.72 12.27
C ASN A 178 17.89 0.15 11.02
N ALA A 179 18.12 1.46 11.19
CA ALA A 179 18.29 2.38 10.08
C ALA A 179 19.46 1.97 9.16
N ALA A 180 20.60 1.60 9.75
CA ALA A 180 21.79 1.16 9.02
C ALA A 180 21.56 -0.16 8.26
N MET A 181 20.89 -1.14 8.88
CA MET A 181 20.57 -2.43 8.24
C MET A 181 19.60 -2.26 7.06
N MET A 182 18.58 -1.42 7.21
CA MET A 182 17.65 -1.08 6.13
C MET A 182 18.36 -0.36 4.98
N GLU A 183 19.21 0.62 5.29
CA GLU A 183 19.96 1.39 4.29
C GLU A 183 20.98 0.53 3.55
N LEU A 184 21.68 -0.37 4.27
CA LEU A 184 22.60 -1.33 3.67
C LEU A 184 21.88 -2.20 2.64
N GLY A 185 20.71 -2.73 3.00
CA GLY A 185 19.91 -3.53 2.08
C GLY A 185 19.42 -2.73 0.88
N ALA A 186 19.03 -1.47 1.09
CA ALA A 186 18.56 -0.60 0.02
C ALA A 186 19.66 -0.20 -0.98
N LEU A 187 20.86 0.13 -0.50
CA LEU A 187 21.92 0.75 -1.31
C LEU A 187 22.98 -0.23 -1.80
N LEU A 188 23.45 -1.14 -0.94
CA LEU A 188 24.59 -2.02 -1.26
C LEU A 188 24.17 -3.46 -1.47
N CYS A 189 23.45 -4.04 -0.52
CA CYS A 189 23.02 -5.44 -0.58
C CYS A 189 21.71 -5.56 -1.39
N THR A 190 21.73 -5.09 -2.63
CA THR A 190 20.54 -5.04 -3.50
C THR A 190 20.16 -6.44 -4.04
N PRO A 191 18.90 -6.66 -4.50
CA PRO A 191 18.45 -7.98 -4.92
C PRO A 191 19.26 -8.61 -6.05
N ARG A 192 19.59 -7.84 -7.11
CA ARG A 192 20.17 -8.37 -8.36
C ARG A 192 21.67 -8.16 -8.50
N ARG A 193 22.20 -7.02 -8.04
CA ARG A 193 23.61 -6.63 -8.21
C ARG A 193 24.16 -6.08 -6.90
N PRO A 194 24.39 -6.92 -5.89
CA PRO A 194 24.91 -6.45 -4.61
C PRO A 194 26.34 -5.94 -4.75
N GLN A 195 26.63 -4.78 -4.17
CA GLN A 195 27.96 -4.16 -4.20
C GLN A 195 28.84 -4.71 -3.07
N CYS A 196 29.15 -6.00 -3.12
CA CYS A 196 29.82 -6.71 -2.03
C CYS A 196 31.21 -6.16 -1.67
N GLY A 197 31.95 -5.60 -2.63
CA GLY A 197 33.25 -4.97 -2.37
C GLY A 197 33.19 -3.71 -1.50
N ARG A 198 32.03 -3.04 -1.45
CA ARG A 198 31.79 -1.83 -0.65
C ARG A 198 31.03 -2.12 0.65
N CYS A 199 30.64 -3.37 0.88
CA CYS A 199 29.74 -3.73 1.97
C CYS A 199 30.52 -3.79 3.31
N PRO A 200 30.13 -3.04 4.36
CA PRO A 200 30.80 -3.05 5.66
C PRO A 200 30.71 -4.41 6.38
N LEU A 201 29.79 -5.28 5.95
CA LEU A 201 29.60 -6.64 6.49
C LEU A 201 30.23 -7.74 5.60
N ALA A 202 30.96 -7.37 4.55
CA ALA A 202 31.48 -8.32 3.54
C ALA A 202 32.33 -9.45 4.14
N ALA A 203 33.18 -9.14 5.12
CA ALA A 203 34.05 -10.12 5.77
C ALA A 203 33.28 -11.20 6.54
N ARG A 204 32.09 -10.89 7.06
CA ARG A 204 31.25 -11.84 7.81
C ARG A 204 30.21 -12.56 6.96
N CYS A 205 29.96 -12.09 5.74
CA CYS A 205 28.90 -12.60 4.87
C CYS A 205 29.21 -14.00 4.31
N GLN A 206 28.45 -15.00 4.75
CA GLN A 206 28.60 -16.39 4.27
C GLN A 206 28.28 -16.53 2.79
N ALA A 207 27.21 -15.91 2.30
CA ALA A 207 26.86 -15.99 0.88
C ALA A 207 27.90 -15.35 -0.03
N ARG A 208 28.65 -14.34 0.45
CA ARG A 208 29.82 -13.81 -0.28
C ARG A 208 30.96 -14.81 -0.30
N ARG A 209 31.26 -15.48 0.82
CA ARG A 209 32.31 -16.51 0.88
C ARG A 209 32.02 -17.70 -0.04
N GLN A 210 30.75 -18.01 -0.26
CA GLN A 210 30.30 -19.04 -1.20
C GLN A 210 30.31 -18.60 -2.67
N GLY A 211 30.68 -17.36 -2.98
CA GLY A 211 30.81 -16.85 -4.35
C GLY A 211 29.51 -16.33 -4.98
N ASP A 212 28.33 -16.78 -4.54
CA ASP A 212 27.03 -16.33 -5.09
C ASP A 212 26.04 -15.79 -4.02
N PRO A 213 26.16 -14.50 -3.66
CA PRO A 213 25.17 -13.83 -2.83
C PRO A 213 23.75 -13.76 -3.43
N THR A 214 23.61 -13.90 -4.74
CA THR A 214 22.32 -13.71 -5.43
C THR A 214 21.41 -14.93 -5.34
N ARG A 215 21.98 -16.12 -5.04
CA ARG A 215 21.24 -17.32 -4.60
C ARG A 215 20.35 -17.07 -3.38
N TYR A 216 20.68 -16.06 -2.56
CA TYR A 216 19.95 -15.72 -1.34
C TYR A 216 19.18 -14.38 -1.45
N PRO A 217 17.97 -14.29 -0.86
CA PRO A 217 17.24 -15.36 -0.18
C PRO A 217 16.68 -16.39 -1.17
N VAL A 218 16.63 -17.66 -0.74
CA VAL A 218 15.86 -18.69 -1.43
C VAL A 218 14.40 -18.26 -1.51
N ARG A 219 13.79 -18.46 -2.68
CA ARG A 219 12.39 -18.13 -2.93
C ARG A 219 11.68 -19.37 -3.43
N GLU A 220 10.57 -19.70 -2.81
CA GLU A 220 9.66 -20.69 -3.37
C GLU A 220 9.06 -20.19 -4.70
N ARG A 221 8.84 -21.13 -5.62
CA ARG A 221 8.12 -20.86 -6.87
C ARG A 221 6.72 -20.40 -6.51
N ARG A 222 6.32 -19.22 -6.97
CA ARG A 222 4.96 -18.73 -6.75
C ARG A 222 4.01 -19.47 -7.70
N PRO A 223 2.82 -19.87 -7.25
CA PRO A 223 1.78 -20.34 -8.16
C PRO A 223 1.45 -19.26 -9.20
N GLN A 224 0.92 -19.70 -10.35
CA GLN A 224 0.47 -18.78 -11.39
C GLN A 224 -0.56 -17.83 -10.80
N ARG A 225 -0.41 -16.53 -11.09
CA ARG A 225 -1.35 -15.54 -10.59
C ARG A 225 -2.66 -15.71 -11.37
N PRO A 226 -3.82 -15.85 -10.70
CA PRO A 226 -5.09 -15.90 -11.40
C PRO A 226 -5.31 -14.61 -12.20
N HIS A 227 -5.93 -14.75 -13.36
CA HIS A 227 -6.40 -13.65 -14.18
C HIS A 227 -7.92 -13.59 -14.10
N ARG A 228 -8.47 -12.41 -13.82
CA ARG A 228 -9.91 -12.19 -13.63
C ARG A 228 -10.43 -11.19 -14.65
N ARG A 229 -11.63 -11.42 -15.17
CA ARG A 229 -12.26 -10.53 -16.17
C ARG A 229 -13.44 -9.84 -15.51
N TYR A 230 -13.62 -8.56 -15.81
CA TYR A 230 -14.70 -7.75 -15.24
C TYR A 230 -15.38 -6.94 -16.32
N VAL A 231 -16.70 -6.80 -16.25
CA VAL A 231 -17.44 -5.76 -16.98
C VAL A 231 -17.76 -4.61 -16.04
N ALA A 232 -17.80 -3.39 -16.56
CA ALA A 232 -18.21 -2.21 -15.79
C ALA A 232 -19.10 -1.29 -16.59
N GLY A 233 -20.11 -0.72 -15.94
CA GLY A 233 -20.98 0.28 -16.54
C GLY A 233 -20.57 1.68 -16.10
N VAL A 234 -20.23 2.54 -17.07
CA VAL A 234 -20.23 3.99 -16.88
C VAL A 234 -21.66 4.46 -17.15
N VAL A 235 -22.47 4.44 -16.11
CA VAL A 235 -23.90 4.74 -16.19
C VAL A 235 -24.11 6.23 -15.99
N ALA A 236 -24.88 6.84 -16.89
CA ALA A 236 -25.24 8.23 -16.78
C ALA A 236 -26.75 8.46 -16.76
N ARG A 237 -27.14 9.49 -16.00
CA ARG A 237 -28.52 9.96 -15.83
C ARG A 237 -28.48 11.46 -15.58
N GLU A 238 -29.14 12.25 -16.42
CA GLU A 238 -29.35 13.69 -16.20
C GLU A 238 -28.07 14.47 -15.84
N GLY A 239 -26.98 14.25 -16.57
CA GLY A 239 -25.73 14.95 -16.25
C GLY A 239 -25.03 14.47 -14.98
N ARG A 240 -25.38 13.30 -14.45
CA ARG A 240 -24.69 12.63 -13.34
C ARG A 240 -24.22 11.23 -13.72
N LEU A 241 -23.22 10.73 -13.00
CA LEU A 241 -22.65 9.39 -13.16
C LEU A 241 -22.90 8.54 -11.92
N LEU A 242 -23.31 7.29 -12.12
CA LEU A 242 -23.46 6.33 -11.03
C LEU A 242 -22.10 5.82 -10.57
N VAL A 243 -21.80 6.02 -9.30
CA VAL A 243 -20.59 5.51 -8.65
C VAL A 243 -20.94 4.88 -7.31
N GLY A 244 -20.19 3.85 -6.93
CA GLY A 244 -20.41 3.10 -5.70
C GLY A 244 -19.18 3.10 -4.81
N ARG A 245 -19.37 3.31 -3.51
CA ARG A 245 -18.35 3.11 -2.49
C ARG A 245 -18.36 1.67 -2.03
N ARG A 246 -17.23 0.99 -2.20
CA ARG A 246 -17.05 -0.41 -1.76
C ARG A 246 -17.20 -0.52 -0.24
N PRO A 247 -17.68 -1.65 0.30
CA PRO A 247 -17.65 -1.94 1.73
C PRO A 247 -16.27 -1.66 2.33
N SER A 248 -16.20 -1.22 3.59
CA SER A 248 -14.90 -0.90 4.24
C SER A 248 -13.98 -2.12 4.35
N GLU A 249 -14.54 -3.32 4.34
CA GLU A 249 -13.80 -4.59 4.38
C GLU A 249 -13.57 -5.18 2.99
N GLY A 250 -12.56 -6.06 2.89
CA GLY A 250 -12.20 -6.71 1.63
C GLY A 250 -11.33 -5.86 0.69
N LEU A 251 -11.25 -6.32 -0.56
CA LEU A 251 -10.39 -5.73 -1.58
C LEU A 251 -10.82 -4.30 -1.89
N LEU A 252 -9.85 -3.37 -1.84
CA LEU A 252 -10.06 -1.95 -2.15
C LEU A 252 -11.17 -1.28 -1.32
N GLY A 253 -11.45 -1.80 -0.11
CA GLY A 253 -12.61 -1.34 0.66
C GLY A 253 -12.65 0.18 0.92
N GLY A 254 -13.85 0.75 1.01
CA GLY A 254 -14.05 2.18 1.23
C GLY A 254 -13.66 3.09 0.05
N LEU A 255 -13.07 2.56 -1.03
CA LEU A 255 -12.85 3.32 -2.26
C LEU A 255 -14.09 3.37 -3.14
N TRP A 256 -14.18 4.42 -3.93
CA TRP A 256 -15.19 4.60 -4.96
C TRP A 256 -14.79 3.90 -6.27
N GLU A 257 -15.78 3.40 -7.00
CA GLU A 257 -15.62 2.83 -8.33
C GLU A 257 -16.89 3.01 -9.16
N PHE A 258 -16.77 2.78 -10.46
CA PHE A 258 -17.93 2.55 -11.32
C PHE A 258 -18.48 1.14 -11.08
N PRO A 259 -19.80 0.94 -11.16
CA PRO A 259 -20.43 -0.38 -11.04
C PRO A 259 -19.73 -1.43 -11.89
N ALA A 260 -19.20 -2.48 -11.25
CA ALA A 260 -18.44 -3.53 -11.91
C ALA A 260 -18.76 -4.92 -11.36
N MET A 261 -18.70 -5.92 -12.25
CA MET A 261 -18.94 -7.33 -11.94
C MET A 261 -17.82 -8.20 -12.48
N GLU A 262 -17.38 -9.18 -11.68
CA GLU A 262 -16.48 -10.25 -12.13
C GLU A 262 -17.25 -11.23 -13.01
N LEU A 263 -16.74 -11.50 -14.21
CA LEU A 263 -17.27 -12.51 -15.13
C LEU A 263 -16.81 -13.90 -14.68
N SER A 264 -17.63 -14.93 -14.92
CA SER A 264 -17.14 -16.31 -14.83
C SER A 264 -16.10 -16.58 -15.93
N PRO A 265 -15.21 -17.59 -15.76
CA PRO A 265 -14.13 -17.85 -16.72
C PRO A 265 -14.62 -18.05 -18.16
N GLU A 266 -15.76 -18.72 -18.34
CA GLU A 266 -16.35 -19.08 -19.62
C GLU A 266 -17.27 -17.98 -20.20
N GLU A 267 -17.61 -16.97 -19.41
CA GLU A 267 -18.54 -15.94 -19.83
C GLU A 267 -17.91 -14.97 -20.86
N ALA A 268 -18.68 -14.68 -21.92
CA ALA A 268 -18.29 -13.73 -22.95
C ALA A 268 -18.43 -12.29 -22.43
N VAL A 269 -17.53 -11.40 -22.86
CA VAL A 269 -17.70 -9.96 -22.64
C VAL A 269 -18.74 -9.46 -23.62
N SER A 270 -19.84 -8.92 -23.13
CA SER A 270 -20.94 -8.41 -23.95
C SER A 270 -21.67 -7.25 -23.27
N ALA A 271 -22.45 -6.50 -24.05
CA ALA A 271 -23.37 -5.48 -23.55
C ALA A 271 -24.33 -6.07 -22.50
N VAL A 272 -24.93 -7.23 -22.80
CA VAL A 272 -25.85 -7.95 -21.91
C VAL A 272 -25.19 -8.32 -20.58
N ALA A 273 -23.94 -8.80 -20.60
CA ALA A 273 -23.21 -9.11 -19.37
C ALA A 273 -22.96 -7.84 -18.54
N CYS A 274 -22.70 -6.70 -19.19
CA CYS A 274 -22.55 -5.42 -18.51
C CYS A 274 -23.88 -4.94 -17.89
N GLU A 275 -24.98 -4.99 -18.63
CA GLU A 275 -26.31 -4.59 -18.16
C GLU A 275 -26.74 -5.41 -16.94
N ARG A 276 -26.63 -6.75 -17.03
CA ARG A 276 -26.82 -7.66 -15.88
C ARG A 276 -25.88 -7.30 -14.73
N GLY A 277 -24.62 -7.03 -15.06
CA GLY A 277 -23.57 -6.62 -14.14
C GLY A 277 -23.95 -5.44 -13.27
N VAL A 278 -24.42 -4.36 -13.91
CA VAL A 278 -24.86 -3.14 -13.26
C VAL A 278 -26.13 -3.39 -12.44
N GLN A 279 -27.13 -4.07 -13.02
CA GLN A 279 -28.40 -4.37 -12.35
C GLN A 279 -28.18 -5.17 -11.06
N GLU A 280 -27.39 -6.24 -11.09
CA GLU A 280 -27.12 -7.05 -9.89
C GLU A 280 -26.28 -6.30 -8.84
N ALA A 281 -25.36 -5.44 -9.28
CA ALA A 281 -24.48 -4.73 -8.35
C ALA A 281 -25.19 -3.55 -7.66
N THR A 282 -26.17 -2.94 -8.33
CA THR A 282 -26.73 -1.64 -7.96
C THR A 282 -28.25 -1.56 -7.94
N GLY A 283 -28.98 -2.51 -8.51
CA GLY A 283 -30.42 -2.43 -8.72
C GLY A 283 -30.85 -1.49 -9.85
N VAL A 284 -29.91 -0.85 -10.55
CA VAL A 284 -30.19 0.10 -11.64
C VAL A 284 -30.25 -0.62 -12.98
N ALA A 285 -31.35 -0.40 -13.70
CA ALA A 285 -31.55 -0.89 -15.05
C ALA A 285 -30.88 0.07 -16.04
N VAL A 286 -30.12 -0.51 -16.96
CA VAL A 286 -29.34 0.25 -17.94
C VAL A 286 -29.37 -0.44 -19.28
N ARG A 287 -29.15 0.33 -20.34
CA ARG A 287 -28.78 -0.17 -21.65
C ARG A 287 -27.34 0.18 -21.96
N ALA A 288 -26.53 -0.83 -22.23
CA ALA A 288 -25.16 -0.67 -22.65
C ALA A 288 -25.11 -0.28 -24.14
N LEU A 289 -24.38 0.80 -24.42
CA LEU A 289 -24.21 1.35 -25.75
C LEU A 289 -22.91 0.80 -26.36
N SER A 290 -21.82 1.56 -26.28
CA SER A 290 -20.52 1.19 -26.84
C SER A 290 -19.50 0.86 -25.74
N PRO A 291 -18.56 -0.06 -26.00
CA PRO A 291 -17.45 -0.33 -25.09
C PRO A 291 -16.45 0.82 -25.10
N PHE A 292 -15.76 1.02 -23.98
CA PHE A 292 -14.49 1.76 -23.94
C PHE A 292 -13.30 0.79 -24.11
N PRO A 293 -12.08 1.28 -24.38
CA PRO A 293 -10.87 0.46 -24.37
C PRO A 293 -10.70 -0.34 -23.07
N GLU A 294 -10.22 -1.58 -23.19
CA GLU A 294 -9.99 -2.45 -22.03
C GLU A 294 -8.89 -1.91 -21.12
N ILE A 295 -9.06 -2.13 -19.81
CA ILE A 295 -8.09 -1.70 -18.79
C ILE A 295 -7.49 -2.92 -18.12
N ARG A 296 -6.22 -3.19 -18.41
CA ARG A 296 -5.43 -4.23 -17.72
C ARG A 296 -4.80 -3.69 -16.45
N HIS A 297 -4.97 -4.38 -15.33
CA HIS A 297 -4.38 -4.00 -14.05
C HIS A 297 -3.85 -5.22 -13.30
N ALA A 298 -2.77 -5.04 -12.54
CA ALA A 298 -2.15 -6.12 -11.79
C ALA A 298 -2.08 -5.79 -10.29
N PHE A 299 -2.65 -6.68 -9.48
CA PHE A 299 -2.45 -6.71 -8.04
C PHE A 299 -1.32 -7.68 -7.69
N THR A 300 -0.93 -7.72 -6.42
CA THR A 300 0.08 -8.67 -5.95
C THR A 300 -0.40 -10.12 -5.95
N HIS A 301 -1.70 -10.36 -5.83
CA HIS A 301 -2.30 -11.70 -5.70
C HIS A 301 -3.12 -12.15 -6.93
N PHE A 302 -3.50 -11.25 -7.83
CA PHE A 302 -4.14 -11.58 -9.10
C PHE A 302 -3.89 -10.46 -10.13
N SER A 303 -4.24 -10.73 -11.39
CA SER A 303 -4.33 -9.69 -12.43
C SER A 303 -5.77 -9.62 -12.94
N MET A 304 -6.16 -8.46 -13.46
CA MET A 304 -7.49 -8.25 -14.01
C MET A 304 -7.47 -7.56 -15.37
N THR A 305 -8.50 -7.82 -16.15
CA THR A 305 -8.89 -6.99 -17.30
C THR A 305 -10.31 -6.49 -17.07
N LEU A 306 -10.49 -5.18 -17.14
CA LEU A 306 -11.79 -4.51 -17.06
C LEU A 306 -12.26 -4.17 -18.48
N PHE A 307 -13.51 -4.50 -18.79
CA PHE A 307 -14.23 -4.24 -20.02
C PHE A 307 -15.37 -3.23 -19.74
N PRO A 308 -15.05 -1.94 -19.71
CA PRO A 308 -16.02 -0.87 -19.49
C PRO A 308 -16.97 -0.63 -20.68
N PHE A 309 -18.22 -0.28 -20.40
CA PHE A 309 -19.22 0.15 -21.37
C PHE A 309 -19.81 1.51 -21.00
N ARG A 310 -20.20 2.29 -22.01
CA ARG A 310 -21.12 3.42 -21.85
C ARG A 310 -22.50 2.88 -21.61
N CYS A 311 -23.19 3.37 -20.58
CA CYS A 311 -24.53 2.92 -20.24
C CYS A 311 -25.46 4.12 -20.06
N VAL A 312 -26.66 4.02 -20.62
CA VAL A 312 -27.75 4.95 -20.32
C VAL A 312 -28.66 4.33 -19.28
N TRP A 313 -29.12 5.15 -18.34
CA TRP A 313 -30.11 4.75 -17.35
C TRP A 313 -31.48 4.51 -17.99
N GLU A 314 -32.13 3.39 -17.64
CA GLU A 314 -33.48 3.05 -18.10
C GLU A 314 -34.48 2.85 -16.94
N GLY A 315 -34.02 2.72 -15.71
CA GLY A 315 -34.90 2.60 -14.54
C GLY A 315 -34.18 2.25 -13.24
N GLY A 316 -34.89 2.39 -12.12
CA GLY A 316 -34.38 2.10 -10.78
C GLY A 316 -33.53 3.23 -10.19
N GLU A 317 -33.72 3.54 -8.91
CA GLU A 317 -32.98 4.61 -8.23
C GLU A 317 -31.58 4.18 -7.76
N GLY A 318 -31.40 2.88 -7.59
CA GLY A 318 -30.19 2.24 -7.10
C GLY A 318 -30.28 1.93 -5.61
N GLU A 319 -30.07 0.67 -5.26
CA GLU A 319 -30.01 0.19 -3.89
C GLU A 319 -28.58 -0.24 -3.57
N ALA A 320 -28.14 0.06 -2.35
CA ALA A 320 -26.82 -0.28 -1.84
C ALA A 320 -26.69 -1.82 -1.67
N GLY A 321 -26.62 -2.55 -2.79
CA GLY A 321 -26.48 -3.99 -2.86
C GLY A 321 -25.05 -4.41 -2.55
N ARG A 322 -24.19 -4.47 -3.58
CA ARG A 322 -22.75 -4.79 -3.39
C ARG A 322 -21.93 -3.60 -2.86
N TYR A 323 -22.51 -2.41 -2.85
CA TYR A 323 -21.88 -1.17 -2.43
C TYR A 323 -22.40 -0.74 -1.06
N GLN A 324 -21.55 -0.12 -0.26
CA GLN A 324 -21.97 0.48 1.01
C GLN A 324 -22.76 1.78 0.77
N VAL A 325 -22.38 2.52 -0.28
CA VAL A 325 -23.05 3.75 -0.70
C VAL A 325 -23.10 3.76 -2.22
N LEU A 326 -24.26 4.07 -2.78
CA LEU A 326 -24.41 4.44 -4.18
C LEU A 326 -24.69 5.93 -4.28
N CYS A 327 -24.15 6.56 -5.31
CA CYS A 327 -24.31 7.99 -5.53
C CYS A 327 -24.38 8.29 -7.03
N TRP A 328 -25.37 9.09 -7.42
CA TRP A 328 -25.37 9.81 -8.69
C TRP A 328 -24.52 11.07 -8.52
N ALA A 329 -23.25 10.97 -8.87
CA ALA A 329 -22.26 12.01 -8.66
C ALA A 329 -22.17 12.95 -9.87
N ASP A 330 -22.02 14.24 -9.57
CA ASP A 330 -21.59 15.24 -10.54
C ASP A 330 -20.17 14.89 -11.04
N PRO A 331 -19.94 14.78 -12.37
CA PRO A 331 -18.64 14.45 -12.93
C PRO A 331 -17.50 15.36 -12.44
N THR A 332 -17.79 16.64 -12.22
CA THR A 332 -16.82 17.63 -11.73
C THR A 332 -16.36 17.35 -10.29
N LYS A 333 -17.16 16.61 -9.51
CA LYS A 333 -16.87 16.26 -8.11
C LYS A 333 -16.18 14.91 -7.95
N LEU A 334 -16.08 14.11 -9.01
CA LEU A 334 -15.46 12.79 -8.96
C LEU A 334 -14.00 12.84 -8.54
N GLU A 335 -13.29 13.91 -8.88
CA GLU A 335 -11.89 14.06 -8.50
C GLU A 335 -11.68 14.10 -6.98
N ALA A 336 -12.63 14.65 -6.23
CA ALA A 336 -12.54 14.79 -4.78
C ALA A 336 -12.66 13.44 -4.04
N LEU A 337 -13.32 12.45 -4.64
CA LEU A 337 -13.56 11.15 -4.03
C LEU A 337 -12.34 10.22 -4.18
N PRO A 338 -12.03 9.35 -3.19
CA PRO A 338 -10.94 8.38 -3.31
C PRO A 338 -11.36 7.18 -4.17
N PHE A 339 -10.92 7.17 -5.43
CA PHE A 339 -11.27 6.13 -6.39
C PHE A 339 -10.25 4.99 -6.43
N THR A 340 -10.69 3.81 -6.87
CA THR A 340 -9.75 2.76 -7.26
C THR A 340 -8.86 3.25 -8.40
N ARG A 341 -7.61 2.75 -8.46
CA ARG A 341 -6.70 3.08 -9.57
C ARG A 341 -7.24 2.65 -10.93
N VAL A 342 -8.06 1.59 -10.96
CA VAL A 342 -8.70 1.11 -12.19
C VAL A 342 -9.76 2.12 -12.64
N SER A 343 -10.59 2.62 -11.74
CA SER A 343 -11.59 3.64 -12.04
C SER A 343 -10.97 4.99 -12.40
N ARG A 344 -9.85 5.38 -11.79
CA ARG A 344 -9.10 6.59 -12.21
C ARG A 344 -8.65 6.52 -13.67
N ARG A 345 -8.24 5.34 -14.15
CA ARG A 345 -7.91 5.15 -15.57
C ARG A 345 -9.12 5.21 -16.49
N LEU A 346 -10.33 4.96 -15.97
CA LEU A 346 -11.55 5.21 -16.73
C LEU A 346 -11.80 6.70 -16.91
N PHE A 347 -11.44 7.55 -15.93
CA PHE A 347 -11.63 9.00 -16.06
C PHE A 347 -10.89 9.54 -17.28
N ASP A 348 -9.65 9.09 -17.53
CA ASP A 348 -8.88 9.46 -18.73
C ASP A 348 -9.60 9.12 -20.05
N LEU A 349 -10.47 8.10 -20.04
CA LEU A 349 -11.29 7.69 -21.19
C LEU A 349 -12.62 8.45 -21.27
N LEU A 350 -13.02 9.12 -20.18
CA LEU A 350 -14.16 10.04 -20.14
C LEU A 350 -13.76 11.44 -20.62
N THR A 351 -12.50 11.86 -20.41
CA THR A 351 -11.97 13.20 -20.74
C THR A 351 -12.08 13.64 -22.22
N PRO A 352 -12.28 12.78 -23.24
CA PRO A 352 -12.69 13.25 -24.58
C PRO A 352 -14.11 13.85 -24.61
N LEU A 353 -14.92 13.64 -23.57
CA LEU A 353 -16.21 14.28 -23.34
C LEU A 353 -15.98 15.36 -22.28
N PRO A 354 -16.21 16.65 -22.55
CA PRO A 354 -16.02 17.67 -21.55
C PRO A 354 -16.86 17.33 -20.31
N LEU A 355 -16.21 17.17 -19.15
CA LEU A 355 -16.90 17.01 -17.86
C LEU A 355 -17.79 18.22 -17.51
N GLU A 356 -17.71 19.29 -18.32
CA GLU A 356 -18.45 20.55 -18.23
C GLU A 356 -19.66 20.65 -19.20
N THR A 357 -19.94 19.65 -20.06
CA THR A 357 -21.07 19.73 -21.02
C THR A 357 -22.36 19.07 -20.51
N PRO A 358 -23.55 19.68 -20.75
CA PRO A 358 -24.85 19.15 -20.33
C PRO A 358 -25.38 18.02 -21.24
N ASP A 359 -24.53 17.06 -21.61
CA ASP A 359 -24.97 15.82 -22.25
C ASP A 359 -24.15 14.62 -21.77
N LEU A 360 -24.60 13.99 -20.68
CA LEU A 360 -24.08 12.69 -20.24
C LEU A 360 -24.92 11.54 -20.80
N PHE A 361 -25.25 11.59 -22.10
CA PHE A 361 -25.87 10.56 -22.95
C PHE A 361 -27.40 10.63 -23.08
N PRO A 362 -27.93 11.52 -23.95
CA PRO A 362 -28.50 11.12 -25.25
C PRO A 362 -28.17 12.07 -26.42
N ARG A 363 -28.02 11.64 -27.70
CA ARG A 363 -29.10 11.09 -28.57
C ARG A 363 -28.59 10.08 -29.61
N ASN A 364 -29.42 9.08 -29.94
CA ASN A 364 -29.48 8.50 -31.28
C ASN A 364 -30.95 8.54 -31.73
N PRO A 365 -31.25 8.80 -33.02
CA PRO A 365 -32.62 8.79 -33.52
C PRO A 365 -33.29 7.42 -33.37
#